data_AF-A0A7V9PN71-F1
#
_entry.id   AF-A0A7V9PN71-F1
#
_cell.length_a   1.000
_cell.length_b   1.000
_cell.length_c   1.000
_cell.angle_alpha   90.00
_cell.angle_beta   90.00
_cell.angle_gamma   90.00
#
_symmetry.space_group_name_H-M   'P 1'
#
loop_
_entity.id
_entity.type
_entity.pdbx_description
1 polymer ?
#
loop_
_entity_poly.entity_id
_entity_poly.type
_entity_poly.pdbx_seq_one_letter_code
_entity_poly.pdbx_strand_id
1 'polypeptide(L)'
;MANGLSDEARSTLLIVARTMLPHDDLPDEAYGAVVAKLDAEARGDDGVRATLEDAAAGLGPAFAELGDDERLEALRGLEGTPMFGLVHATAIVELYDQPLVWRAFGYEGPSVHLGGYVDRGFDDLDWLPEPQMTFDRQSPPPVGPRVRQPIES
;
A
#
# COMPACT_ATOMS: atom_id res chain seq x y z
N MET A 1 -25.77 -17.89 -5.06
CA MET A 1 -24.82 -16.79 -5.30
C MET A 1 -24.11 -16.56 -3.98
N ALA A 2 -22.77 -16.57 -3.94
CA ALA A 2 -22.06 -16.21 -2.73
C ALA A 2 -22.38 -14.74 -2.42
N ASN A 3 -22.88 -14.46 -1.21
CA ASN A 3 -23.20 -13.09 -0.82
C ASN A 3 -21.88 -12.37 -0.55
N GLY A 4 -21.67 -11.20 -1.16
CA GLY A 4 -20.51 -10.36 -0.86
C GLY A 4 -20.68 -9.68 0.50
N LEU A 5 -19.82 -8.69 0.75
CA LEU A 5 -19.93 -7.84 1.94
C LEU A 5 -21.19 -6.95 1.88
N SER A 6 -21.76 -6.62 3.04
CA SER A 6 -22.79 -5.59 3.18
C SER A 6 -22.28 -4.21 2.76
N ASP A 7 -23.19 -3.31 2.38
CA ASP A 7 -22.82 -1.94 1.99
C ASP A 7 -22.23 -1.17 3.17
N GLU A 8 -22.75 -1.43 4.38
CA GLU A 8 -22.22 -0.91 5.63
C GLU A 8 -20.80 -1.39 5.91
N ALA A 9 -20.52 -2.68 5.69
CA ALA A 9 -19.16 -3.21 5.84
C ALA A 9 -18.20 -2.61 4.81
N ARG A 10 -18.61 -2.49 3.54
CA ARG A 10 -17.80 -1.85 2.50
C ARG A 10 -17.43 -0.42 2.86
N SER A 11 -18.41 0.38 3.31
CA SER A 11 -18.20 1.77 3.71
C SER A 11 -17.24 1.86 4.90
N THR A 12 -17.46 1.04 5.92
CA THR A 12 -16.59 1.00 7.11
C THR A 12 -15.16 0.61 6.73
N LEU A 13 -14.98 -0.42 5.91
CA LEU A 13 -13.67 -0.91 5.50
C LEU A 13 -12.91 0.10 4.62
N LEU A 14 -13.61 0.92 3.84
CA LEU A 14 -12.99 2.04 3.11
C LEU A 14 -12.34 3.02 4.10
N ILE A 15 -13.07 3.41 5.15
CA ILE A 15 -12.58 4.33 6.18
C ILE A 15 -11.45 3.70 6.99
N VAL A 16 -11.54 2.40 7.30
CA VAL A 16 -10.45 1.64 7.94
C VAL A 16 -9.18 1.70 7.08
N ALA A 17 -9.28 1.41 5.77
CA ALA A 17 -8.14 1.45 4.86
C ALA A 17 -7.52 2.86 4.77
N ARG A 18 -8.34 3.93 4.70
CA ARG A 18 -7.87 5.32 4.73
C ARG A 18 -7.18 5.68 6.04
N THR A 19 -7.71 5.20 7.16
CA THR A 19 -7.12 5.46 8.49
C THR A 19 -5.77 4.73 8.64
N MET A 20 -5.64 3.50 8.12
CA MET A 20 -4.40 2.73 8.16
C MET A 20 -3.29 3.33 7.27
N LEU A 21 -3.65 3.79 6.08
CA LEU A 21 -2.73 4.34 5.09
C LEU A 21 -3.20 5.73 4.66
N PRO A 22 -3.05 6.77 5.51
CA PRO A 22 -3.60 8.09 5.24
C PRO A 22 -2.85 8.81 4.13
N HIS A 23 -3.58 9.21 3.08
CA HIS A 23 -3.09 10.06 1.99
C HIS A 23 -4.13 11.15 1.67
N ASP A 24 -3.80 12.39 2.00
CA ASP A 24 -4.70 13.54 1.81
C ASP A 24 -4.98 13.83 0.32
N ASP A 25 -3.97 13.61 -0.53
CA ASP A 25 -4.05 13.88 -1.98
C ASP A 25 -4.70 12.76 -2.79
N LEU A 26 -5.01 11.61 -2.18
CA LEU A 26 -5.64 10.47 -2.88
C LEU A 26 -7.17 10.50 -2.76
N PRO A 27 -7.89 10.38 -3.90
CA PRO A 27 -9.35 10.32 -3.88
C PRO A 27 -9.84 8.99 -3.29
N ASP A 28 -11.09 8.96 -2.80
CA ASP A 28 -11.71 7.73 -2.28
C ASP A 28 -11.76 6.60 -3.31
N GLU A 29 -11.80 6.92 -4.60
CA GLU A 29 -11.72 5.94 -5.68
C GLU A 29 -10.45 5.07 -5.58
N ALA A 30 -9.33 5.63 -5.12
CA ALA A 30 -8.10 4.87 -4.91
C ALA A 30 -8.26 3.78 -3.84
N TYR A 31 -9.05 4.04 -2.79
CA TYR A 31 -9.35 3.07 -1.73
C TYR A 31 -10.49 2.12 -2.09
N GLY A 32 -11.31 2.47 -3.08
CA GLY A 32 -12.35 1.59 -3.62
C GLY A 32 -11.80 0.25 -4.13
N ALA A 33 -10.59 0.25 -4.70
CA ALA A 33 -9.91 -0.98 -5.14
C ALA A 33 -9.65 -1.96 -3.98
N VAL A 34 -9.26 -1.44 -2.81
CA VAL A 34 -9.05 -2.23 -1.59
C VAL A 34 -10.35 -2.93 -1.18
N VAL A 35 -11.46 -2.19 -1.12
CA VAL A 35 -12.77 -2.74 -0.74
C VAL A 35 -13.28 -3.74 -1.78
N ALA A 36 -13.07 -3.47 -3.07
CA ALA A 36 -13.44 -4.39 -4.14
C ALA A 36 -12.69 -5.74 -4.02
N LYS A 37 -11.40 -5.70 -3.68
CA LYS A 37 -10.59 -6.89 -3.45
C LYS A 37 -11.07 -7.67 -2.22
N LEU A 38 -11.31 -7.00 -1.10
CA LEU A 38 -11.85 -7.62 0.12
C LEU A 38 -13.22 -8.26 -0.11
N ASP A 39 -14.10 -7.59 -0.86
CA ASP A 39 -15.41 -8.13 -1.25
C ASP A 39 -15.30 -9.32 -2.21
N ALA A 40 -14.29 -9.36 -3.08
CA ALA A 40 -14.01 -10.54 -3.91
C ALA A 40 -13.52 -11.72 -3.07
N GLU A 41 -12.63 -11.49 -2.10
CA GLU A 41 -12.17 -12.52 -1.16
C GLU A 41 -13.30 -13.05 -0.28
N ALA A 42 -14.16 -12.16 0.24
CA ALA A 42 -15.35 -12.52 1.01
C ALA A 42 -16.36 -13.38 0.21
N ARG A 43 -16.47 -13.18 -1.11
CA ARG A 43 -17.29 -14.08 -1.96
C ARG A 43 -16.66 -15.46 -2.16
N GLY A 44 -15.35 -15.58 -2.01
CA GLY A 44 -14.60 -16.82 -2.17
C GLY A 44 -14.47 -17.63 -0.88
N ASP A 45 -14.58 -16.98 0.28
CA ASP A 45 -14.37 -17.59 1.60
C ASP A 45 -15.33 -17.00 2.65
N ASP A 46 -16.23 -17.84 3.16
CA ASP A 46 -17.21 -17.46 4.19
C ASP A 46 -16.58 -17.08 5.54
N GLY A 47 -15.40 -17.62 5.87
CA GLY A 47 -14.64 -17.26 7.07
C GLY A 47 -14.01 -15.88 6.95
N VAL A 48 -13.49 -15.52 5.77
CA VAL A 48 -13.05 -14.15 5.47
C VAL A 48 -14.24 -13.19 5.54
N ARG A 49 -15.36 -13.55 4.91
CA ARG A 49 -16.58 -12.74 4.95
C ARG A 49 -17.04 -12.47 6.38
N ALA A 50 -17.15 -13.53 7.20
CA ALA A 50 -17.56 -13.38 8.60
C ALA A 50 -16.58 -12.49 9.38
N THR A 51 -15.27 -12.69 9.19
CA THR A 51 -14.23 -11.89 9.85
C THR A 51 -14.36 -10.39 9.52
N LEU A 52 -14.61 -10.05 8.26
CA LEU A 52 -14.75 -8.66 7.81
C LEU A 52 -16.07 -8.03 8.25
N GLU A 53 -17.19 -8.77 8.16
CA GLU A 53 -18.51 -8.29 8.60
C GLU A 53 -18.55 -8.06 10.12
N ASP A 54 -18.06 -9.03 10.92
CA ASP A 54 -18.04 -8.92 12.37
C ASP A 54 -17.19 -7.74 12.84
N ALA A 55 -16.06 -7.52 12.18
CA ALA A 55 -15.18 -6.42 12.52
C ALA A 55 -15.76 -5.05 12.11
N ALA A 56 -16.38 -4.96 10.92
CA ALA A 56 -17.08 -3.75 10.51
C ALA A 56 -18.26 -3.43 11.44
N ALA A 57 -19.02 -4.45 11.86
CA ALA A 57 -20.09 -4.31 12.84
C ALA A 57 -19.56 -3.87 14.22
N GLY A 58 -18.38 -4.37 14.63
CA GLY A 58 -17.73 -4.01 15.88
C GLY A 58 -17.25 -2.55 15.94
N LEU A 59 -16.78 -2.01 14.81
CA LEU A 59 -16.49 -0.57 14.67
C LEU A 59 -17.78 0.26 14.60
N GLY A 60 -18.77 -0.24 13.87
CA GLY A 60 -20.09 0.36 13.73
C GLY A 60 -20.11 1.64 12.89
N PRO A 61 -21.31 2.17 12.58
CA PRO A 61 -21.46 3.34 11.71
C PRO A 61 -20.88 4.63 12.31
N ALA A 62 -20.79 4.70 13.64
CA ALA A 62 -20.22 5.86 14.33
C ALA A 62 -18.70 6.02 14.08
N PHE A 63 -18.00 4.96 13.66
CA PHE A 63 -16.58 5.02 13.34
C PHE A 63 -16.26 6.06 12.25
N ALA A 64 -17.16 6.25 11.29
CA ALA A 64 -17.03 7.25 10.24
C ALA A 64 -17.06 8.69 10.79
N GLU A 65 -17.78 8.91 11.89
CA GLU A 65 -18.00 10.22 12.49
C GLU A 65 -16.92 10.60 13.52
N LEU A 66 -16.04 9.66 13.88
CA LEU A 66 -14.92 9.88 14.79
C LEU A 66 -13.87 10.80 14.17
N GLY A 67 -13.12 11.51 15.02
CA GLY A 67 -11.91 12.21 14.61
C GLY A 67 -10.77 11.24 14.22
N ASP A 68 -9.75 11.73 13.52
CA ASP A 68 -8.63 10.90 13.06
C ASP A 68 -7.90 10.20 14.22
N ASP A 69 -7.64 10.91 15.31
CA ASP A 69 -6.99 10.35 16.50
C ASP A 69 -7.83 9.24 17.15
N GLU A 70 -9.16 9.41 17.21
CA GLU A 70 -10.08 8.43 17.78
C GLU A 70 -10.17 7.17 16.90
N ARG A 71 -10.21 7.36 15.57
CA ARG A 71 -10.15 6.24 14.62
C ARG A 71 -8.84 5.49 14.73
N LEU A 72 -7.72 6.20 14.83
CA LEU A 72 -6.40 5.61 14.98
C LEU A 72 -6.30 4.78 16.26
N GLU A 73 -6.76 5.30 17.41
CA GLU A 73 -6.77 4.55 18.67
C GLU A 73 -7.68 3.32 18.61
N ALA A 74 -8.85 3.42 17.97
CA ALA A 74 -9.71 2.27 17.74
C ALA A 74 -9.02 1.18 16.90
N LEU A 75 -8.32 1.56 15.83
CA LEU A 75 -7.59 0.61 14.99
C LEU A 75 -6.35 0.02 15.66
N ARG A 76 -5.64 0.80 16.50
CA ARG A 76 -4.55 0.29 17.34
C ARG A 76 -5.02 -0.84 18.25
N GLY A 77 -6.22 -0.73 18.82
CA GLY A 77 -6.84 -1.79 19.61
C GLY A 77 -7.14 -3.08 18.83
N LEU A 78 -7.17 -3.02 17.50
CA LEU A 78 -7.41 -4.15 16.61
C LEU A 78 -6.11 -4.71 16.00
N GLU A 79 -4.95 -4.14 16.30
CA GLU A 79 -3.65 -4.65 15.84
C GLU A 79 -3.45 -6.11 16.27
N GLY A 80 -2.92 -6.93 15.36
CA GLY A 80 -2.72 -8.37 15.60
C GLY A 80 -3.96 -9.24 15.40
N THR A 81 -5.14 -8.65 15.15
CA THR A 81 -6.33 -9.41 14.75
C THR A 81 -6.21 -9.90 13.29
N PRO A 82 -6.88 -11.00 12.92
CA PRO A 82 -6.92 -11.46 11.53
C PRO A 82 -7.49 -10.43 10.56
N MET A 83 -8.55 -9.71 10.97
CA MET A 83 -9.12 -8.62 10.14
C MET A 83 -8.08 -7.55 9.86
N PHE A 84 -7.40 -7.04 10.89
CA PHE A 84 -6.43 -5.96 10.73
C PHE A 84 -5.32 -6.36 9.76
N GLY A 85 -4.74 -7.55 9.95
CA GLY A 85 -3.69 -8.06 9.07
C GLY A 85 -4.15 -8.21 7.62
N LEU A 86 -5.38 -8.71 7.42
CA LEU A 86 -5.98 -8.87 6.10
C LEU A 86 -6.19 -7.52 5.41
N VAL A 87 -6.90 -6.59 6.06
CA VAL A 87 -7.22 -5.28 5.49
C VAL A 87 -5.93 -4.49 5.20
N HIS A 88 -4.97 -4.50 6.11
CA HIS A 88 -3.70 -3.81 5.93
C HIS A 88 -2.86 -4.38 4.78
N ALA A 89 -2.73 -5.71 4.70
CA ALA A 89 -1.98 -6.36 3.62
C ALA A 89 -2.63 -6.09 2.25
N THR A 90 -3.96 -6.20 2.17
CA THR A 90 -4.71 -5.91 0.95
C THR A 90 -4.61 -4.42 0.59
N ALA A 91 -4.70 -3.52 1.56
CA ALA A 91 -4.58 -2.08 1.32
C ALA A 91 -3.20 -1.72 0.77
N ILE A 92 -2.10 -2.28 1.29
CA ILE A 92 -0.76 -2.04 0.74
C ILE A 92 -0.69 -2.42 -0.74
N VAL A 93 -1.18 -3.61 -1.10
CA VAL A 93 -1.07 -4.08 -2.48
C VAL A 93 -1.99 -3.26 -3.39
N GLU A 94 -3.28 -3.20 -3.10
CA GLU A 94 -4.27 -2.63 -4.02
C GLU A 94 -4.19 -1.10 -4.09
N LEU A 95 -3.76 -0.42 -3.02
CA LEU A 95 -3.60 1.03 -3.06
C LEU A 95 -2.38 1.45 -3.88
N TYR A 96 -1.24 0.76 -3.71
CA TYR A 96 0.01 1.18 -4.34
C TYR A 96 0.26 0.52 -5.70
N ASP A 97 -0.42 -0.56 -6.07
CA ASP A 97 -0.32 -1.22 -7.38
C ASP A 97 -1.40 -0.76 -8.37
N GLN A 98 -1.63 0.56 -8.46
CA GLN A 98 -2.59 1.11 -9.42
C GLN A 98 -2.14 2.42 -10.07
N PRO A 99 -2.40 2.61 -11.38
CA PRO A 99 -1.96 3.79 -12.13
C PRO A 99 -2.48 5.13 -11.59
N LEU A 100 -3.64 5.14 -10.94
CA LEU A 100 -4.20 6.35 -10.33
C LEU A 100 -3.25 6.90 -9.26
N VAL A 101 -2.76 6.02 -8.39
CA VAL A 101 -1.88 6.37 -7.27
C VAL A 101 -0.45 6.63 -7.76
N TRP A 102 0.01 5.90 -8.77
CA TRP A 102 1.31 6.18 -9.40
C TRP A 102 1.39 7.60 -9.92
N ARG A 103 0.37 8.06 -10.66
CA ARG A 103 0.30 9.43 -11.16
C ARG A 103 0.30 10.47 -10.04
N ALA A 104 -0.41 10.21 -8.95
CA ALA A 104 -0.46 11.12 -7.81
C ALA A 104 0.92 11.26 -7.15
N PHE A 105 1.72 10.19 -7.12
CA PHE A 105 3.08 10.19 -6.56
C PHE A 105 4.19 10.46 -7.57
N GLY A 106 3.87 10.79 -8.83
CA GLY A 106 4.86 11.03 -9.87
C GLY A 106 5.61 9.77 -10.34
N TYR A 107 5.13 8.58 -10.00
CA TYR A 107 5.68 7.32 -10.52
C TYR A 107 5.17 7.08 -11.95
N GLU A 108 6.08 6.92 -12.92
CA GLU A 108 5.72 6.72 -14.33
C GLU A 108 5.25 5.29 -14.65
N GLY A 109 5.33 4.36 -13.69
CA GLY A 109 4.99 2.96 -13.86
C GLY A 109 6.18 2.07 -14.26
N PRO A 110 5.97 0.78 -14.55
CA PRO A 110 7.07 -0.13 -14.88
C PRO A 110 7.82 0.29 -16.15
N SER A 111 9.15 0.44 -16.09
CA SER A 111 9.96 0.92 -17.23
C SER A 111 10.91 -0.12 -17.83
N VAL A 112 10.91 -1.37 -17.33
CA VAL A 112 11.82 -2.44 -17.82
C VAL A 112 11.71 -2.63 -19.34
N HIS A 113 10.48 -2.61 -19.86
CA HIS A 113 10.20 -2.73 -21.28
C HIS A 113 10.59 -1.49 -22.11
N LEU A 114 10.95 -0.39 -21.44
CA LEU A 114 11.36 0.89 -22.02
C LEU A 114 12.88 1.15 -21.86
N GLY A 115 13.65 0.15 -21.42
CA GLY A 115 15.09 0.29 -21.16
C GLY A 115 15.45 0.71 -19.73
N GLY A 116 14.47 0.76 -18.82
CA GLY A 116 14.66 1.15 -17.43
C GLY A 116 14.55 2.66 -17.20
N TYR A 117 14.91 3.09 -15.98
CA TYR A 117 14.79 4.49 -15.53
C TYR A 117 16.02 5.37 -15.81
N VAL A 118 17.11 4.79 -16.36
CA VAL A 118 18.39 5.49 -16.56
C VAL A 118 18.23 6.79 -17.36
N ASP A 119 17.38 6.80 -18.39
CA ASP A 119 17.10 7.98 -19.22
C ASP A 119 15.62 8.43 -19.09
N ARG A 120 14.97 8.12 -17.96
CA ARG A 120 13.55 8.41 -17.69
C ARG A 120 13.32 8.96 -16.28
N GLY A 121 14.15 9.90 -15.85
CA GLY A 121 13.94 10.65 -14.61
C GLY A 121 14.30 9.92 -13.32
N PHE A 122 15.20 8.93 -13.37
CA PHE A 122 15.81 8.39 -12.15
C PHE A 122 16.47 9.48 -11.29
N ASP A 123 17.03 10.50 -11.94
CA ASP A 123 17.76 11.61 -11.35
C ASP A 123 16.98 12.94 -11.33
N ASP A 124 15.69 12.95 -11.69
CA ASP A 124 14.81 14.12 -11.65
C ASP A 124 14.31 14.39 -10.21
N LEU A 125 15.24 14.61 -9.27
CA LEU A 125 14.95 14.80 -7.85
C LEU A 125 14.82 16.30 -7.51
N ASP A 126 13.58 16.79 -7.38
CA ASP A 126 13.29 18.18 -6.97
C ASP A 126 13.77 18.53 -5.56
N TRP A 127 13.96 17.52 -4.70
CA TRP A 127 14.30 17.68 -3.28
C TRP A 127 15.80 17.61 -3.00
N LEU A 128 16.63 17.24 -3.97
CA LEU A 128 18.08 17.17 -3.82
C LEU A 128 18.74 18.29 -4.63
N PRO A 129 19.20 19.39 -4.00
CA PRO A 129 19.84 20.48 -4.71
C PRO A 129 21.17 20.01 -5.32
N GLU A 130 21.18 19.91 -6.66
CA GLU A 130 22.24 19.40 -7.55
C GLU A 130 22.91 18.07 -7.13
N PRO A 131 22.97 17.06 -8.02
CA PRO A 131 23.67 15.82 -7.71
C PRO A 131 25.15 16.11 -7.46
N GLN A 132 25.57 16.01 -6.20
CA GLN A 132 26.94 16.23 -5.72
C GLN A 132 27.98 15.25 -6.28
N MET A 133 27.57 14.28 -7.10
CA MET A 133 28.44 13.27 -7.70
C MET A 133 28.11 13.12 -9.19
N THR A 134 28.92 13.74 -10.04
CA THR A 134 29.00 13.35 -11.45
C THR A 134 29.77 12.02 -11.52
N PHE A 135 29.06 10.92 -11.71
CA PHE A 135 29.71 9.67 -12.10
C PHE A 135 30.23 9.84 -13.51
N ASP A 136 31.54 10.05 -13.65
CA ASP A 136 32.19 9.91 -14.95
C ASP A 136 31.97 8.47 -15.41
N ARG A 137 31.13 8.29 -16.45
CA ARG A 137 30.80 6.97 -17.02
C ARG A 137 32.05 6.23 -17.53
N GLN A 138 33.20 6.91 -17.63
CA GLN A 138 34.49 6.32 -18.00
C GLN A 138 35.36 5.90 -16.82
N SER A 139 35.00 6.25 -15.57
CA SER A 139 35.74 5.80 -14.39
C SER A 139 35.25 4.41 -13.95
N PRO A 140 36.13 3.39 -13.90
CA PRO A 140 35.75 2.10 -13.37
C PRO A 140 35.36 2.22 -11.89
N PRO A 141 34.40 1.42 -11.40
CA PRO A 141 34.01 1.48 -10.00
C PRO A 141 35.21 1.17 -9.10
N PRO A 142 35.35 1.84 -7.94
CA PRO A 142 36.45 1.58 -7.03
C PRO A 142 36.40 0.11 -6.59
N VAL A 143 37.41 -0.66 -7.03
CA VAL A 143 37.56 -2.05 -6.62
C VAL A 143 38.15 -2.05 -5.21
N GLY A 144 37.28 -2.23 -4.21
CA GLY A 144 37.73 -2.54 -2.85
C GLY A 144 38.55 -3.84 -2.82
N PRO A 145 39.46 -4.02 -1.84
CA PRO A 145 40.30 -5.20 -1.78
C PRO A 145 39.43 -6.47 -1.71
N ARG A 146 39.62 -7.38 -2.67
CA ARG A 146 38.95 -8.68 -2.67
C ARG A 146 39.52 -9.55 -1.55
N VAL A 147 38.87 -9.56 -0.40
CA VAL A 147 39.12 -10.58 0.62
C VAL A 147 38.49 -11.88 0.14
N ARG A 148 39.29 -12.80 -0.40
CA ARG A 148 38.87 -14.18 -0.63
C ARG A 148 38.77 -14.88 0.72
N GLN A 149 37.54 -15.14 1.18
CA GLN A 149 37.32 -16.10 2.27
C GLN A 149 37.56 -17.52 1.69
N PRO A 150 38.49 -18.31 2.25
CA PRO A 150 38.65 -19.70 1.83
C PRO A 150 37.43 -20.51 2.27
N ILE A 151 36.90 -21.30 1.35
CA ILE A 151 35.81 -22.24 1.63
C ILE A 151 36.49 -23.52 2.13
N GLU A 152 36.41 -23.79 3.43
CA GLU A 152 36.85 -25.08 3.98
C GLU A 152 35.89 -26.18 3.52
N SER A 153 36.46 -27.32 3.12
CA SER A 153 35.75 -28.49 2.56
C SER A 153 35.36 -29.50 3.63
#